data_AF-A0A7C8DTG4-F1
#
_entry.id   AF-A0A7C8DTG4-F1
#
_cell.length_a   1.000
_cell.length_b   1.000
_cell.length_c   1.000
_cell.angle_alpha   90.00
_cell.angle_beta   90.00
_cell.angle_gamma   90.00
#
_symmetry.space_group_name_H-M   'P 1'
#
loop_
_entity.id
_entity.type
_entity.pdbx_description
1 polymer ?
#
loop_
_entity_poly.entity_id
_entity_poly.type
_entity_poly.pdbx_seq_one_letter_code
_entity_poly.pdbx_strand_id
1 'polypeptide(L)' 'MLTDDALDTLFRKARSHNGWLDQDVSENQINQIYELMKFGPTAANTCPARLTFVKSAEAKE' A
#
# COMPACT_ATOMS: atom_id res chain seq x y z
N MET A 1 0.30 10.30 20.36
CA MET A 1 0.38 11.08 19.11
C MET A 1 1.42 10.43 18.20
N LEU A 2 1.32 10.61 16.88
CA LEU A 2 2.37 10.17 15.96
C LEU A 2 3.66 10.95 16.19
N THR A 3 4.80 10.32 15.92
CA THR A 3 6.11 10.98 15.93
C THR A 3 6.26 11.87 14.70
N ASP A 4 7.18 12.83 14.76
CA ASP A 4 7.52 13.65 13.59
C ASP A 4 8.01 12.79 12.42
N ASP A 5 8.78 11.74 12.68
CA ASP A 5 9.25 10.82 11.64
C ASP A 5 8.07 10.09 10.96
N ALA A 6 7.05 9.69 11.73
CA ALA A 6 5.85 9.07 11.17
C ALA A 6 5.06 10.06 10.31
N LEU A 7 4.91 11.31 10.75
CA LEU A 7 4.25 12.37 9.99
C LEU A 7 5.01 12.73 8.70
N ASP A 8 6.33 12.73 8.76
CA ASP A 8 7.19 12.91 7.59
C ASP A 8 7.02 11.78 6.58
N THR A 9 7.06 10.54 7.06
CA THR A 9 6.95 9.33 6.25
C THR A 9 5.60 9.25 5.56
N LEU A 10 4.51 9.54 6.28
CA LEU A 10 3.15 9.36 5.76
C LEU A 10 2.65 10.54 4.92
N PHE A 11 3.02 11.79 5.25
CA PHE A 11 2.34 12.96 4.71
C PHE A 11 3.26 14.06 4.16
N ARG A 12 4.24 14.53 4.95
CA ARG A 12 5.01 15.74 4.59
C ARG A 12 6.03 15.46 3.47
N LYS A 13 6.73 14.33 3.57
CA LYS A 13 7.84 13.93 2.67
C LYS A 13 7.49 12.78 1.74
N ALA A 14 6.31 12.15 1.88
CA ALA A 14 5.85 11.11 0.95
C ALA A 14 5.80 11.64 -0.50
N ARG A 15 6.44 10.94 -1.45
CA ARG A 15 6.47 11.28 -2.88
C ARG A 15 6.32 10.02 -3.73
N SER A 16 5.86 10.17 -4.97
CA SER A 16 5.80 9.07 -5.93
C SER A 16 7.21 8.59 -6.29
N HIS A 17 7.46 7.29 -6.13
CA HIS A 17 8.74 6.67 -6.50
C HIS A 17 8.76 6.31 -8.00
N ASN A 18 9.78 6.77 -8.71
CA ASN A 18 9.99 6.47 -10.14
C ASN A 18 10.93 5.28 -10.37
N GLY A 19 11.72 4.89 -9.38
CA GLY A 19 12.66 3.77 -9.44
C GLY A 19 12.36 2.76 -8.34
N TRP A 20 12.46 1.48 -8.68
CA TRP A 20 12.22 0.35 -7.78
C TRP A 20 13.48 -0.49 -7.65
N LEU A 21 13.69 -1.06 -6.47
CA LEU A 21 14.74 -2.05 -6.25
C LEU A 21 14.32 -3.36 -6.93
N ASP A 22 15.30 -4.14 -7.40
CA ASP A 22 15.08 -5.52 -7.86
C ASP A 22 14.91 -6.45 -6.66
N GLN A 23 13.84 -6.23 -5.90
CA GLN A 23 13.51 -6.96 -4.69
C GLN A 23 12.00 -7.22 -4.65
N ASP A 24 11.63 -8.48 -4.44
CA ASP A 24 10.22 -8.86 -4.34
C ASP A 24 9.59 -8.37 -3.03
N VAL A 25 8.29 -8.06 -3.09
CA VAL A 25 7.47 -7.80 -1.91
C VAL A 25 6.89 -9.12 -1.43
N SER A 26 7.25 -9.49 -0.20
CA SER A 26 6.78 -10.73 0.41
C SER A 26 5.26 -10.74 0.59
N GLU A 27 4.67 -11.93 0.59
CA GLU A 27 3.24 -12.09 0.85
C GLU A 27 2.82 -11.56 2.23
N ASN A 28 3.69 -11.70 3.23
CA ASN A 28 3.45 -11.14 4.56
C ASN A 28 3.32 -9.61 4.53
N GLN A 29 4.21 -8.91 3.81
CA GLN A 29 4.14 -7.46 3.66
C GLN A 29 2.87 -7.02 2.92
N ILE A 30 2.47 -7.75 1.87
CA ILE A 30 1.21 -7.48 1.15
C ILE A 30 0.02 -7.58 2.10
N ASN A 31 -0.03 -8.64 2.92
CA ASN A 31 -1.09 -8.82 3.91
C ASN A 31 -1.09 -7.70 4.97
N GLN A 32 0.08 -7.29 5.46
CA GLN A 32 0.20 -6.17 6.40
C GLN A 32 -0.35 -4.86 5.81
N ILE A 33 -0.06 -4.58 4.55
CA ILE A 33 -0.59 -3.40 3.84
C ILE A 33 -2.12 -3.47 3.73
N TYR A 34 -2.67 -4.63 3.36
CA TYR A 34 -4.11 -4.83 3.27
C TYR A 34 -4.81 -4.63 4.62
N GLU A 35 -4.25 -5.18 5.70
CA GLU A 35 -4.80 -5.03 7.06
C GLU A 35 -4.89 -3.58 7.52
N LEU A 36 -3.96 -2.72 7.09
CA LEU A 36 -4.00 -1.28 7.35
C LEU A 36 -5.01 -0.57 6.45
N MET A 37 -5.05 -0.92 5.17
CA MET A 37 -5.84 -0.20 4.16
C MET A 37 -7.34 -0.51 4.21
N LYS A 38 -7.74 -1.74 4.57
CA LYS A 38 -9.14 -2.21 4.51
C LYS A 38 -10.13 -1.40 5.36
N PHE A 39 -9.64 -0.65 6.34
CA PHE A 39 -10.45 0.21 7.21
C PHE A 39 -10.62 1.64 6.69
N GLY A 40 -10.15 1.93 5.47
CA GLY A 40 -10.42 3.21 4.81
C GLY A 40 -11.93 3.48 4.72
N PRO A 41 -12.40 4.69 5.11
CA PRO A 41 -13.82 5.00 5.08
C PRO A 41 -14.36 4.99 3.65
N THR A 42 -15.55 4.43 3.47
CA THR A 42 -16.24 4.39 2.18
C THR A 42 -17.66 4.95 2.33
N ALA A 43 -18.25 5.43 1.23
CA ALA A 43 -19.62 5.91 1.26
C ALA A 43 -20.56 4.83 1.82
N ALA A 44 -21.30 5.19 2.87
CA ALA A 44 -22.17 4.29 3.62
C ALA A 44 -21.51 2.97 4.08
N ASN A 45 -20.18 2.97 4.26
CA ASN A 45 -19.40 1.78 4.63
C ASN A 45 -19.60 0.58 3.68
N THR A 46 -19.79 0.83 2.38
CA THR A 46 -20.11 -0.20 1.39
C THR A 46 -18.94 -1.11 1.02
N CYS A 47 -17.70 -0.72 1.35
CA CYS A 47 -16.49 -1.50 1.07
C CYS A 47 -16.41 -2.07 -0.37
N PRO A 48 -16.56 -1.22 -1.42
CA PRO A 48 -16.70 -1.71 -2.79
C PRO A 48 -15.37 -2.14 -3.43
N ALA A 49 -14.24 -1.88 -2.79
CA ALA A 49 -12.92 -2.17 -3.35
C ALA A 49 -12.77 -3.67 -3.69
N ARG A 50 -12.19 -3.95 -4.86
CA ARG A 50 -11.75 -5.27 -5.30
C ARG A 50 -10.30 -5.12 -5.73
N LEU A 51 -9.42 -5.91 -5.14
CA LEU A 51 -7.98 -5.76 -5.25
C LEU A 51 -7.38 -7.07 -5.77
N THR A 52 -6.47 -6.95 -6.72
CA THR A 52 -5.71 -8.08 -7.26
C THR A 52 -4.23 -7.73 -7.19
N PHE A 53 -3.44 -8.55 -6.50
CA PHE A 53 -2.00 -8.36 -6.39
C PHE A 53 -1.30 -9.12 -7.52
N VAL A 54 -0.76 -8.39 -8.50
CA VAL A 54 -0.08 -8.96 -9.66
C VAL A 54 1.41 -9.12 -9.36
N LYS A 55 1.90 -10.37 -9.30
CA LYS A 55 3.29 -10.68 -8.96
C LYS A 55 4.13 -11.21 -10.12
N SER A 56 3.56 -12.04 -11.00
CA SER A 56 4.30 -12.65 -12.10
C SER A 56 4.75 -11.61 -13.13
N ALA A 57 5.89 -11.86 -13.77
CA ALA A 57 6.37 -11.03 -14.86
C ALA A 57 5.40 -11.06 -16.05
N GLU A 58 4.89 -12.25 -16.40
CA GLU A 58 3.91 -12.42 -17.48
C GLU A 58 2.65 -11.56 -17.32
N ALA A 59 2.15 -11.39 -16.09
CA ALA A 59 0.95 -10.57 -15.86
C ALA A 59 1.24 -9.06 -15.76
N LYS A 60 2.52 -8.66 -15.77
CA LYS A 60 2.97 -7.25 -15.73
C LYS A 60 3.32 -6.70 -17.12
N GLU A 61 3.50 -7.56 -18.11
CA GLU A 61 3.64 -7.22 -19.54
C GLU A 61 2.25 -7.11 -20.21
#